data_AF-A0A9P7APB6-F1
#
_entry.id   AF-A0A9P7APB6-F1
#
_cell.length_a   1.000
_cell.length_b   1.000
_cell.length_c   1.000
_cell.angle_alpha   90.00
_cell.angle_beta   90.00
_cell.angle_gamma   90.00
#
_symmetry.space_group_name_H-M   'P 1'
#
loop_
_entity.id
_entity.type
_entity.pdbx_description
1 polymer ?
#
loop_
_entity_poly.entity_id
_entity_poly.type
_entity_poly.pdbx_seq_one_letter_code
_entity_poly.pdbx_strand_id
1 'polypeptide(L)'
;LNTEQARAFRIVAEHSLQIKSEPLRMFIGGAGGTGKSRVINTLKEFFHRRNQSRRFRLASYTGVAAKNISGMTLHSALSIGQ
;
A
#
# COMPACT_ATOMS: atom_id res chain seq x y z
N LEU A 1 -7.68 -0.35 13.62
CA LEU A 1 -6.22 -0.42 13.50
C LEU A 1 -5.67 -0.35 14.93
N ASN A 2 -4.64 -1.12 15.28
CA ASN A 2 -3.92 -0.85 16.54
C ASN A 2 -3.08 0.43 16.41
N THR A 3 -2.44 0.88 17.49
CA THR A 3 -1.68 2.15 17.53
C THR A 3 -0.64 2.26 16.41
N GLU A 4 0.18 1.22 16.20
CA GLU A 4 1.22 1.24 15.16
C GLU A 4 0.65 1.18 13.74
N GLN A 5 -0.38 0.37 13.53
CA GLN A 5 -1.08 0.32 12.25
C GLN A 5 -1.77 1.65 11.91
N ALA A 6 -2.35 2.32 12.92
CA ALA A 6 -2.98 3.63 12.79
C ALA A 6 -1.94 4.71 12.48
N ARG A 7 -0.78 4.67 13.15
CA ARG A 7 0.36 5.54 12.86
C ARG A 7 0.83 5.39 11.42
N ALA A 8 1.06 4.16 10.96
CA ALA A 8 1.48 3.89 9.59
C ALA A 8 0.46 4.38 8.56
N PHE A 9 -0.83 4.09 8.79
CA PHE A 9 -1.92 4.59 7.96
C PHE A 9 -1.92 6.12 7.87
N ARG A 10 -1.80 6.81 9.01
CA ARG A 10 -1.87 8.27 9.09
C ARG A 10 -0.74 8.94 8.32
N ILE A 11 0.49 8.44 8.44
CA ILE A 11 1.66 8.95 7.69
C ILE A 11 1.39 8.90 6.18
N VAL A 12 0.92 7.77 5.66
CA VAL A 12 0.65 7.61 4.22
C VAL A 12 -0.55 8.45 3.79
N ALA A 13 -1.62 8.49 4.59
CA ALA A 13 -2.83 9.25 4.29
C ALA A 13 -2.55 10.76 4.26
N GLU A 14 -1.87 11.30 5.26
CA GLU A 14 -1.47 12.72 5.32
C GLU A 14 -0.55 13.08 4.15
N HIS A 15 0.46 12.25 3.86
CA HIS A 15 1.36 12.46 2.73
C HIS A 15 0.61 12.50 1.39
N SER A 16 -0.40 11.64 1.20
CA SER A 16 -1.18 11.60 -0.05
C SER A 16 -1.97 12.88 -0.37
N LEU A 17 -2.17 13.73 0.64
CA LEU A 17 -2.89 15.00 0.55
C LEU A 17 -1.96 16.19 0.26
N GLN A 18 -0.64 16.02 0.39
CA GLN A 18 0.31 17.08 0.11
C GLN A 18 0.53 17.26 -1.40
N ILE A 19 0.74 18.51 -1.82
CA ILE A 19 1.06 18.87 -3.20
C ILE A 19 2.57 19.10 -3.28
N LYS A 20 3.26 18.42 -4.21
CA LYS A 20 4.71 18.57 -4.47
C LYS A 20 5.64 18.26 -3.27
N SER A 21 5.32 17.26 -2.46
CA SER A 21 6.23 16.72 -1.44
C SER A 21 7.24 15.72 -2.03
N GLU A 22 8.43 15.63 -1.42
CA GLU A 22 9.38 14.55 -1.72
C GLU A 22 8.75 13.17 -1.54
N PRO A 23 9.05 12.17 -2.39
CA PRO A 23 8.41 10.86 -2.32
C PRO A 23 8.58 10.17 -0.95
N LEU A 24 7.46 9.82 -0.30
CA LEU A 24 7.51 9.00 0.92
C LEU A 24 8.01 7.59 0.62
N ARG A 25 9.18 7.23 1.16
CA ARG A 25 9.73 5.88 1.17
C ARG A 25 9.58 5.30 2.56
N MET A 26 8.66 4.35 2.73
CA MET A 26 8.32 3.78 4.04
C MET A 26 8.47 2.25 4.02
N PHE A 27 9.12 1.70 5.05
CA PHE A 27 9.18 0.27 5.32
C PHE A 27 8.43 -0.05 6.61
N ILE A 28 7.53 -1.04 6.58
CA ILE A 28 6.77 -1.50 7.75
C ILE A 28 7.20 -2.93 8.06
N GLY A 29 8.05 -3.07 9.07
CA GLY A 29 8.55 -4.37 9.56
C GLY A 29 7.59 -5.07 10.54
N GLY A 30 8.05 -6.22 11.06
CA GLY A 30 7.37 -6.98 12.11
C GLY A 30 7.11 -8.43 11.70
N ALA A 31 6.93 -9.31 12.69
CA ALA A 31 6.71 -10.74 12.48
C ALA A 31 5.47 -11.05 11.61
N GLY A 32 5.38 -12.28 11.10
CA GLY A 32 4.16 -12.78 10.49
C GLY A 32 2.96 -12.64 11.44
N GLY A 33 1.79 -12.32 10.92
CA GLY A 33 0.57 -12.21 11.75
C GLY A 33 0.35 -10.86 12.47
N THR A 34 1.28 -9.90 12.42
CA THR A 34 1.11 -8.58 13.08
C THR A 34 0.11 -7.62 12.41
N GLY A 35 -0.62 -8.11 11.39
CA GLY A 35 -1.66 -7.33 10.72
C GLY A 35 -1.15 -6.25 9.77
N LYS A 36 0.06 -6.35 9.22
CA LYS A 36 0.56 -5.42 8.17
C LYS A 36 -0.40 -5.31 6.98
N SER A 37 -0.98 -6.43 6.54
CA SER A 37 -2.00 -6.46 5.48
C SER A 37 -3.25 -5.65 5.84
N ARG A 38 -3.56 -5.47 7.13
CA ARG A 38 -4.67 -4.59 7.57
C ARG A 38 -4.39 -3.13 7.23
N VAL A 39 -3.15 -2.67 7.34
CA VAL A 39 -2.76 -1.30 6.92
C VAL A 39 -2.97 -1.14 5.41
N ILE A 40 -2.49 -2.10 4.62
CA ILE A 40 -2.66 -2.13 3.16
C ILE A 40 -4.15 -2.02 2.77
N ASN A 41 -4.99 -2.87 3.35
CA ASN A 41 -6.43 -2.88 3.05
C ASN A 41 -7.12 -1.57 3.47
N THR A 42 -6.69 -0.98 4.59
CA THR A 42 -7.26 0.28 5.06
C THR A 42 -6.85 1.46 4.18
N LEU A 43 -5.62 1.47 3.63
CA LEU A 43 -5.19 2.44 2.62
C LEU A 43 -5.96 2.27 1.31
N LYS A 44 -6.16 1.04 0.84
CA LYS A 44 -6.97 0.74 -0.35
C LYS A 44 -8.37 1.34 -0.21
N GLU A 45 -9.02 1.12 0.93
CA GLU A 45 -10.34 1.68 1.24
C GLU A 45 -10.33 3.21 1.32
N PHE A 46 -9.30 3.80 1.94
CA PHE A 46 -9.15 5.26 2.03
C PHE A 46 -9.09 5.94 0.66
N PHE A 47 -8.34 5.38 -0.30
CA PHE A 47 -8.28 5.90 -1.67
C PHE A 47 -9.57 5.60 -2.43
N HIS A 48 -10.20 4.46 -2.19
CA HIS A 48 -11.48 4.11 -2.81
C HIS A 48 -12.59 5.08 -2.42
N ARG A 49 -12.76 5.37 -1.13
CA ARG A 49 -13.76 6.35 -0.62
C ARG A 49 -13.57 7.77 -1.14
N ARG A 50 -12.37 8.10 -1.64
CA ARG A 50 -12.03 9.40 -2.24
C ARG A 50 -12.21 9.43 -3.76
N ASN A 51 -12.75 8.36 -4.37
CA ASN A 51 -12.77 8.18 -5.82
C ASN A 51 -11.37 8.27 -6.45
N GLN A 52 -10.35 7.81 -5.71
CA GLN A 52 -8.94 7.89 -6.07
C GLN A 52 -8.29 6.50 -6.15
N SER A 53 -9.06 5.43 -6.33
CA SER A 53 -8.54 4.05 -6.42
C SER A 53 -7.40 3.91 -7.43
N ARG A 54 -7.44 4.65 -8.54
CA ARG A 54 -6.39 4.63 -9.57
C ARG A 54 -5.04 5.18 -9.11
N ARG A 55 -5.01 6.01 -8.05
CA ARG A 55 -3.78 6.56 -7.45
C ARG A 55 -3.05 5.55 -6.56
N PHE A 56 -3.66 4.39 -6.28
CA PHE A 56 -3.12 3.39 -5.38
C PHE A 56 -2.90 2.06 -6.12
N ARG A 57 -1.65 1.62 -6.24
CA ARG A 57 -1.29 0.34 -6.86
C ARG A 57 -0.65 -0.57 -5.82
N LEU A 58 -1.09 -1.83 -5.81
CA LEU A 58 -0.54 -2.88 -4.96
C LEU A 58 0.29 -3.83 -5.80
N ALA A 59 1.52 -4.09 -5.37
CA ALA A 59 2.43 -4.99 -6.05
C ALA A 59 3.15 -5.91 -5.06
N SER A 60 3.52 -7.11 -5.53
CA SER A 60 4.34 -8.06 -4.78
C SER A 60 5.35 -8.78 -5.69
N TYR A 61 6.35 -9.43 -5.10
CA TYR A 61 7.38 -10.15 -5.84
C TYR A 61 6.87 -11.44 -6.51
N THR A 62 5.97 -12.17 -5.84
CA THR A 62 5.44 -13.45 -6.34
C THR A 62 3.96 -13.34 -6.71
N GLY A 63 3.52 -14.17 -7.67
CA GLY A 63 2.13 -14.19 -8.14
C GLY A 63 1.12 -14.52 -7.04
N VAL A 64 1.45 -15.47 -6.15
CA VAL A 64 0.59 -15.84 -5.02
C VAL A 64 0.44 -14.68 -4.03
N ALA A 65 1.54 -14.01 -3.68
CA ALA A 65 1.49 -12.87 -2.77
C ALA A 65 0.74 -11.67 -3.38
N ALA A 66 0.92 -11.43 -4.69
CA ALA A 66 0.17 -10.41 -5.43
C ALA A 66 -1.34 -10.71 -5.41
N LYS A 67 -1.74 -11.97 -5.64
CA LYS A 67 -3.13 -12.41 -5.55
C LYS A 67 -3.71 -12.17 -4.14
N ASN A 68 -2.95 -12.49 -3.09
CA ASN A 68 -3.38 -12.32 -1.70
C ASN A 68 -3.69 -10.86 -1.31
N ILE A 69 -3.04 -9.89 -1.95
CA ILE A 69 -3.30 -8.46 -1.73
C ILE A 69 -4.22 -7.86 -2.79
N SER A 70 -4.79 -8.69 -3.68
CA SER A 70 -5.58 -8.24 -4.83
C SER A 70 -4.83 -7.20 -5.69
N GLY A 71 -3.53 -7.44 -5.89
CA GLY A 71 -2.63 -6.59 -6.65
C GLY A 71 -2.05 -7.33 -7.86
N MET A 72 -0.89 -6.87 -8.32
CA MET A 72 -0.15 -7.45 -9.44
C MET A 72 1.29 -7.77 -9.04
N THR A 73 2.03 -8.46 -9.90
CA THR A 73 3.46 -8.64 -9.66
C THR A 73 4.21 -7.32 -9.90
N LEU A 74 5.35 -7.14 -9.25
CA LEU A 74 6.23 -5.99 -9.51
C LEU A 74 6.67 -5.93 -10.98
N HIS A 75 6.95 -7.10 -11.58
CA HIS A 75 7.27 -7.22 -13.00
C HIS A 75 6.17 -6.61 -13.89
N SER A 76 4.90 -7.00 -13.65
CA SER A 76 3.76 -6.44 -14.39
C SER A 76 3.53 -4.95 -14.08
N ALA A 77 3.76 -4.52 -12.84
CA ALA A 77 3.55 -3.11 -12.45
C ALA A 77 4.54 -2.14 -13.10
N LEU A 78 5.77 -2.62 -13.34
CA LEU A 78 6.88 -1.85 -13.89
C LEU A 78 7.13 -2.14 -15.37
N SER A 79 6.32 -3.00 -16.00
CA SER A 79 6.48 -3.43 -17.39
C SER A 79 7.88 -3.98 -17.72
N ILE A 80 8.48 -4.72 -16.78
CA ILE A 80 9.81 -5.29 -16.99
C ILE A 80 9.66 -6.61 -17.76
N GLY A 81 10.22 -6.67 -18.98
CA GLY A 81 10.27 -7.88 -19.81
C GLY A 81 9.01 -8.18 -20.63
N GLN A 82 8.30 -7.15 -21.10
CA GLN A 82 7.22 -7.28 -22.10
C GLN A 82 7.77 -7.30 -23.52
#